data_AF-K7LY06-F1
#
_entry.id   AF-K7LY06-F1
#
_cell.length_a   1.000
_cell.length_b   1.000
_cell.length_c   1.000
_cell.angle_alpha   90.00
_cell.angle_beta   90.00
_cell.angle_gamma   90.00
#
_symmetry.space_group_name_H-M   'P 1'
#
loop_
_entity.id
_entity.type
_entity.pdbx_description
1 polymer ?
#
loop_
_entity_poly.entity_id
_entity_poly.type
_entity_poly.pdbx_seq_one_letter_code
_entity_poly.pdbx_strand_id
1 'polypeptide(L)'
;MEMPSLIKASVKIISDAGLGMAMFSLGLFMALQPRIIACGTKRAVMGMVIRFMCGPLVMSASSIVIGLRQDRLHTAIVQAALPQGIVPFIFAREYGLHPDILSTGVIFGMLISLPITLLYYIFLGL
;
A
#
# COMPACT_ATOMS: atom_id res chain seq x y z
N MET A 1 10.80 -21.25 16.49
CA MET A 1 10.22 -21.02 17.83
C MET A 1 8.76 -20.65 17.64
N GLU A 2 7.85 -21.41 18.22
CA GLU A 2 6.43 -21.09 18.18
C GLU A 2 6.12 -20.06 19.27
N MET A 3 5.39 -18.99 18.91
CA MET A 3 4.96 -17.99 19.91
C MET A 3 3.90 -18.61 20.82
N PRO A 4 3.96 -18.39 22.15
CA PRO A 4 2.91 -18.79 23.06
C PRO A 4 1.53 -18.29 22.62
N SER A 5 0.49 -19.12 22.76
CA SER A 5 -0.87 -18.83 22.29
C SER A 5 -1.44 -17.53 22.86
N LEU A 6 -1.15 -17.22 24.12
CA LEU A 6 -1.54 -15.97 24.78
C LEU A 6 -0.94 -14.73 24.09
N ILE A 7 0.35 -14.77 23.74
CA ILE A 7 1.02 -13.66 23.07
C ILE A 7 0.47 -13.48 21.65
N LYS A 8 0.31 -14.59 20.91
CA LYS A 8 -0.26 -14.57 19.56
C LYS A 8 -1.68 -13.99 19.55
N ALA A 9 -2.51 -14.36 20.53
CA ALA A 9 -3.87 -13.84 20.65
C ALA A 9 -3.88 -12.34 20.97
N SER A 10 -3.08 -11.89 21.95
CA SER A 10 -2.97 -10.47 22.30
C SER A 10 -2.49 -9.62 21.12
N VAL A 11 -1.45 -10.06 20.41
CA VAL A 11 -0.94 -9.36 19.21
C VAL A 11 -1.99 -9.30 18.12
N LYS A 12 -2.74 -10.39 17.90
CA LYS A 12 -3.81 -10.41 16.90
C LYS A 12 -4.92 -9.41 17.26
N ILE A 13 -5.39 -9.38 18.51
CA ILE A 13 -6.44 -8.44 18.96
C ILE A 13 -5.98 -6.99 18.77
N ILE A 14 -4.74 -6.66 19.16
CA ILE A 14 -4.18 -5.31 19.01
C ILE A 14 -4.02 -4.95 17.53
N SER A 15 -3.55 -5.88 16.70
CA SER A 15 -3.37 -5.68 15.27
C SER A 15 -4.70 -5.44 14.56
N ASP A 16 -5.71 -6.28 14.81
CA ASP A 16 -7.02 -6.17 14.16
C ASP A 16 -7.73 -4.87 14.59
N ALA A 17 -7.67 -4.53 15.88
CA ALA A 17 -8.21 -3.26 16.38
C ALA A 17 -7.47 -2.04 15.79
N GLY A 18 -6.13 -2.08 15.76
CA GLY A 18 -5.31 -1.00 15.23
C GLY A 18 -5.53 -0.77 13.73
N LEU A 19 -5.58 -1.85 12.94
CA LEU A 19 -5.87 -1.77 11.50
C LEU A 19 -7.27 -1.24 11.23
N GLY A 20 -8.29 -1.71 11.97
CA GLY A 20 -9.67 -1.23 11.85
C GLY A 20 -9.81 0.26 12.19
N MET A 21 -9.23 0.69 13.32
CA MET A 21 -9.23 2.10 13.73
C MET A 21 -8.47 2.98 12.74
N ALA A 22 -7.38 2.49 12.15
CA ALA A 22 -6.63 3.21 11.14
C ALA A 22 -7.46 3.40 9.86
N MET A 23 -8.12 2.34 9.36
CA MET A 23 -8.99 2.40 8.19
C MET A 23 -10.18 3.33 8.41
N PHE A 24 -10.80 3.26 9.58
CA PHE A 24 -11.91 4.14 9.94
C PHE A 24 -11.48 5.61 10.05
N SER A 25 -10.35 5.88 10.72
CA SER A 25 -9.77 7.23 10.84
C SER A 25 -9.41 7.82 9.48
N LEU A 26 -9.00 6.97 8.54
CA LEU A 26 -8.73 7.33 7.17
C LEU A 26 -10.01 7.73 6.44
N GLY A 27 -11.06 6.91 6.54
CA GLY A 27 -12.36 7.21 5.95
C GLY A 27 -12.97 8.52 6.50
N LEU A 28 -12.94 8.71 7.82
CA LEU A 28 -13.39 9.96 8.45
C LEU A 28 -12.62 11.17 7.94
N PHE A 29 -11.30 11.04 7.78
CA PHE A 29 -10.50 12.14 7.27
C PHE A 29 -10.84 12.50 5.82
N MET A 30 -11.07 11.48 4.98
CA MET A 30 -11.51 11.69 3.60
C MET A 30 -12.90 12.35 3.53
N ALA A 31 -13.82 11.96 4.42
CA ALA A 31 -15.18 12.52 4.47
C ALA A 31 -15.21 13.97 4.99
N LEU A 32 -14.29 14.34 5.89
CA LEU A 32 -14.18 15.71 6.41
C LEU A 32 -13.49 16.67 5.45
N GLN A 33 -12.83 16.17 4.40
CA GLN A 33 -12.17 17.02 3.41
C GLN A 33 -13.18 17.58 2.40
N PRO A 34 -13.01 18.83 1.93
CA PRO A 34 -13.94 19.46 0.97
C PRO A 34 -13.95 18.77 -0.40
N ARG A 35 -12.93 17.92 -0.66
CA ARG A 35 -12.77 17.16 -1.89
C ARG A 35 -12.31 15.75 -1.55
N ILE A 36 -12.90 14.77 -2.24
CA ILE A 36 -12.52 13.35 -2.17
C ILE A 36 -11.02 13.17 -2.47
N ILE A 37 -10.46 13.96 -3.41
CA ILE A 37 -9.03 14.01 -3.71
C ILE A 37 -8.44 15.26 -3.06
N ALA A 38 -7.95 15.13 -1.84
CA ALA A 38 -7.60 16.28 -1.01
C ALA A 38 -6.32 17.00 -1.45
N CYS A 39 -5.32 16.22 -1.89
CA CYS A 39 -4.07 16.76 -2.41
C CYS A 39 -4.22 17.40 -3.82
N GLY A 40 -5.36 17.17 -4.48
CA GLY A 40 -5.60 17.54 -5.87
C GLY A 40 -5.14 16.47 -6.86
N THR A 41 -5.82 16.41 -8.02
CA THR A 41 -5.70 15.32 -8.99
C THR A 41 -4.29 15.16 -9.56
N LYS A 42 -3.58 16.27 -9.83
CA LYS A 42 -2.22 16.22 -10.41
C LYS A 42 -1.23 15.49 -9.52
N ARG A 43 -1.21 15.83 -8.22
CA ARG A 43 -0.31 15.21 -7.24
C ARG A 43 -0.72 13.78 -6.93
N ALA A 44 -2.03 13.50 -6.89
CA ALA A 44 -2.55 12.15 -6.72
C ALA A 44 -2.11 11.22 -7.87
N VAL A 45 -2.31 11.63 -9.12
CA VAL A 45 -1.89 10.87 -10.31
C VAL A 45 -0.39 10.67 -10.32
N MET A 46 0.40 11.71 -10.03
CA MET A 46 1.86 11.58 -9.92
C MET A 46 2.26 10.53 -8.88
N GLY A 47 1.65 10.57 -7.69
CA GLY A 47 1.87 9.58 -6.65
C GLY A 47 1.54 8.16 -7.09
N MET A 48 0.46 7.98 -7.87
CA MET A 48 0.11 6.66 -8.42
C MET A 48 1.09 6.15 -9.44
N VAL A 49 1.48 7.00 -10.38
CA VAL A 49 2.45 6.61 -11.40
C VAL A 49 3.77 6.23 -10.75
N ILE A 50 4.26 7.03 -9.79
CA ILE A 50 5.48 6.71 -9.05
C ILE A 50 5.34 5.38 -8.31
N ARG A 51 4.24 5.17 -7.57
CA ARG A 51 4.03 3.94 -6.81
C ARG A 51 4.00 2.70 -7.68
N PHE A 52 3.17 2.70 -8.74
CA PHE A 52 2.93 1.52 -9.56
C PHE A 52 3.95 1.29 -10.67
N MET A 53 4.73 2.31 -11.05
CA MET A 53 5.85 2.14 -11.98
C MET A 53 7.16 1.95 -11.21
N CYS A 54 7.53 2.87 -10.33
CA CYS A 54 8.83 2.84 -9.66
C CYS A 54 8.98 1.60 -8.76
N GLY A 55 7.96 1.23 -7.98
CA GLY A 55 8.02 0.07 -7.08
C GLY A 55 8.32 -1.24 -7.83
N PRO A 56 7.46 -1.64 -8.80
CA PRO A 56 7.70 -2.82 -9.63
C PRO A 56 8.97 -2.77 -10.47
N LEU A 57 9.36 -1.60 -11.00
CA LEU A 57 10.60 -1.44 -11.77
C LEU A 57 11.86 -1.62 -10.91
N VAL A 58 11.88 -1.04 -9.71
CA VAL A 58 12.99 -1.22 -8.78
C VAL A 58 13.06 -2.68 -8.33
N MET A 59 11.92 -3.30 -8.01
CA MET A 59 11.87 -4.71 -7.64
C MET A 59 12.36 -5.63 -8.75
N SER A 60 11.94 -5.39 -10.00
CA SER A 60 12.38 -6.22 -11.14
C SER A 60 13.88 -6.10 -11.38
N ALA A 61 14.43 -4.88 -11.34
CA ALA A 61 15.86 -4.64 -11.47
C ALA A 61 16.66 -5.33 -10.36
N SER A 62 16.27 -5.15 -9.09
CA SER A 62 16.92 -5.79 -7.95
C SER A 62 16.82 -7.31 -8.00
N SER A 63 15.67 -7.85 -8.40
CA SER A 63 15.45 -9.29 -8.52
C SER A 63 16.34 -9.92 -9.60
N ILE A 64 16.51 -9.25 -10.74
CA ILE A 64 17.42 -9.70 -11.82
C ILE A 64 18.88 -9.65 -11.34
N VAL A 65 19.29 -8.60 -10.62
CA VAL A 65 20.65 -8.47 -10.07
C VAL A 65 20.99 -9.59 -9.08
N ILE A 66 20.03 -9.99 -8.25
CA ILE A 66 20.19 -11.11 -7.29
C ILE A 66 20.11 -12.48 -8.01
N GLY A 67 19.67 -12.52 -9.27
CA GLY A 67 19.57 -13.74 -10.07
C GLY A 67 18.24 -14.48 -9.91
N LEU A 68 17.19 -13.82 -9.41
CA LEU A 68 15.82 -14.38 -9.42
C LEU A 68 15.35 -14.55 -10.86
N ARG A 69 14.74 -15.70 -11.15
CA ARG A 69 14.25 -16.05 -12.49
C ARG A 69 12.83 -16.59 -12.43
N GLN A 70 12.14 -16.42 -13.57
CA GLN A 70 10.83 -16.98 -13.85
C GLN A 70 9.85 -16.73 -12.70
N ASP A 71 9.20 -17.75 -12.15
CA ASP A 71 8.13 -17.63 -11.15
C ASP A 71 8.53 -16.79 -9.93
N ARG A 72 9.79 -16.88 -9.49
CA ARG A 72 10.29 -16.11 -8.34
C ARG A 72 10.43 -14.62 -8.66
N LEU A 73 10.86 -14.30 -9.88
CA LEU A 73 10.92 -12.91 -10.36
C LEU A 73 9.50 -12.35 -10.53
N HIS A 74 8.61 -13.14 -11.13
CA HIS A 74 7.24 -12.70 -11.40
C HIS A 74 6.47 -12.45 -10.10
N THR A 75 6.55 -13.38 -9.14
CA THR A 75 5.93 -13.21 -7.82
C THR A 75 6.50 -11.99 -7.09
N ALA A 76 7.81 -11.76 -7.12
CA ALA A 76 8.40 -10.56 -6.49
C ALA A 76 7.85 -9.26 -7.08
N ILE A 77 7.70 -9.17 -8.41
CA ILE A 77 7.14 -8.00 -9.10
C ILE A 77 5.68 -7.78 -8.69
N VAL A 78 4.87 -8.84 -8.69
CA VAL A 78 3.46 -8.78 -8.27
C VAL A 78 3.34 -8.35 -6.81
N GLN A 79 4.22 -8.86 -5.93
CA GLN A 79 4.25 -8.45 -4.53
C GLN A 79 4.63 -6.97 -4.36
N ALA A 80 5.52 -6.43 -5.20
CA ALA A 80 5.87 -5.02 -5.17
C ALA A 80 4.75 -4.09 -5.69
N ALA A 81 3.81 -4.62 -6.47
CA ALA A 81 2.63 -3.88 -6.94
C ALA A 81 1.47 -3.86 -5.91
N LEU A 82 1.55 -4.68 -4.85
CA LEU A 82 0.54 -4.73 -3.79
C LEU A 82 0.39 -3.38 -3.09
N PRO A 83 -0.77 -3.16 -2.44
CA PRO A 83 -1.00 -1.89 -1.80
C PRO A 83 -0.07 -1.64 -0.61
N GLN A 84 0.32 -0.38 -0.44
CA GLN A 84 1.07 0.08 0.73
C GLN A 84 0.20 0.01 1.99
N GLY A 85 0.86 -0.21 3.13
CA GLY A 85 0.22 -0.18 4.44
C GLY A 85 -0.38 1.18 4.79
N ILE A 86 -1.35 1.16 5.71
CA ILE A 86 -2.07 2.35 6.18
C ILE A 86 -1.29 3.17 7.22
N VAL A 87 -0.26 2.59 7.82
CA VAL A 87 0.51 3.17 8.92
C VAL A 87 1.11 4.55 8.62
N PRO A 88 1.68 4.83 7.42
CA PRO A 88 2.17 6.16 7.10
C PRO A 88 1.11 7.27 7.16
N PHE A 89 -0.15 6.95 6.85
CA PHE A 89 -1.25 7.91 7.00
C PHE A 89 -1.49 8.25 8.47
N ILE A 90 -1.42 7.26 9.38
CA ILE A 90 -1.60 7.50 10.81
C ILE A 90 -0.50 8.40 11.36
N PHE A 91 0.75 8.14 11.00
CA PHE A 91 1.86 9.03 11.37
C PHE A 91 1.73 10.43 10.75
N ALA A 92 1.31 10.53 9.49
CA ALA A 92 1.08 11.82 8.85
C ALA A 92 -0.05 12.62 9.51
N ARG A 93 -1.08 11.93 10.02
CA ARG A 93 -2.16 12.56 10.81
C ARG A 93 -1.67 13.01 12.17
N GLU A 94 -0.90 12.17 12.86
CA GLU A 94 -0.38 12.44 14.20
C GLU A 94 0.61 13.63 14.20
N TYR A 95 1.50 13.68 13.21
CA TYR A 95 2.54 14.71 13.11
C TYR A 95 2.20 15.87 12.15
N GLY A 96 0.98 15.90 11.59
CA GLY A 96 0.57 16.94 10.65
C GLY A 96 1.38 16.97 9.34
N LEU A 97 1.98 15.84 8.93
CA LEU A 97 2.84 15.74 7.75
C LEU A 97 2.03 15.48 6.48
N HIS A 98 1.30 16.50 6.04
CA HIS A 98 0.49 16.47 4.82
C HIS A 98 -0.43 15.23 4.71
N PRO A 99 -1.28 14.98 5.72
CA PRO A 99 -2.16 13.80 5.75
C PRO A 99 -3.09 13.70 4.53
N ASP A 100 -3.37 14.81 3.87
CA ASP A 100 -4.17 14.94 2.63
C ASP A 100 -3.56 14.15 1.46
N ILE A 101 -2.23 14.18 1.37
CA ILE A 101 -1.47 13.50 0.31
C ILE A 101 -1.44 12.01 0.61
N LEU A 102 -1.16 11.65 1.87
CA LEU A 102 -1.05 10.27 2.31
C LEU A 102 -2.41 9.55 2.27
N SER A 103 -3.48 10.19 2.75
CA SER A 103 -4.85 9.63 2.67
C SER A 103 -5.26 9.35 1.23
N THR A 104 -5.09 10.33 0.33
CA THR A 104 -5.38 10.16 -1.10
C THR A 104 -4.53 9.03 -1.70
N GLY A 105 -3.22 9.01 -1.42
CA GLY A 105 -2.30 7.99 -1.94
C GLY A 105 -2.62 6.58 -1.43
N VAL A 106 -3.01 6.44 -0.17
CA VAL A 106 -3.38 5.14 0.42
C VAL A 106 -4.69 4.63 -0.15
N ILE A 107 -5.77 5.42 -0.17
CA ILE A 107 -7.10 4.98 -0.64
C ILE A 107 -7.06 4.60 -2.11
N PHE A 108 -6.70 5.58 -2.95
CA PHE A 108 -6.71 5.34 -4.39
C PHE A 108 -5.62 4.32 -4.74
N GLY A 109 -4.53 4.26 -3.98
CA GLY A 109 -3.48 3.27 -4.20
C GLY A 109 -3.96 1.87 -3.87
N MET A 110 -4.84 1.70 -2.89
CA MET A 110 -5.52 0.42 -2.64
C MET A 110 -6.49 0.10 -3.78
N LEU A 111 -7.36 1.03 -4.16
CA LEU A 111 -8.35 0.80 -5.23
C LEU A 111 -7.72 0.46 -6.58
N ILE A 112 -6.68 1.20 -6.98
CA ILE A 112 -5.98 1.02 -8.25
C ILE A 112 -5.02 -0.17 -8.21
N SER A 113 -4.57 -0.61 -7.02
CA SER A 113 -3.66 -1.77 -6.93
C SER A 113 -4.29 -3.03 -7.48
N LEU A 114 -5.57 -3.30 -7.19
CA LEU A 114 -6.24 -4.51 -7.68
C LEU A 114 -6.18 -4.66 -9.22
N PRO A 115 -6.65 -3.69 -10.04
CA PRO A 115 -6.58 -3.82 -11.49
C PRO A 115 -5.13 -3.83 -12.01
N ILE A 116 -4.22 -3.08 -11.41
CA ILE A 116 -2.81 -3.05 -11.84
C ILE A 116 -2.10 -4.37 -11.52
N THR A 117 -2.29 -4.91 -10.33
CA THR A 117 -1.72 -6.20 -9.94
C THR A 117 -2.26 -7.32 -10.82
N LEU A 118 -3.56 -7.29 -11.16
CA LEU A 118 -4.13 -8.22 -12.13
C LEU A 118 -3.52 -8.07 -13.52
N LEU A 119 -3.28 -6.84 -13.96
CA LEU A 119 -2.62 -6.57 -15.24
C LEU A 119 -1.19 -7.13 -15.27
N TYR A 120 -0.43 -6.96 -14.18
CA TYR A 120 0.89 -7.58 -14.03
C TYR A 120 0.80 -9.10 -14.04
N TYR A 121 -0.20 -9.68 -13.36
CA TYR A 121 -0.42 -11.13 -13.36
C TYR A 121 -0.60 -11.66 -14.79
N ILE A 122 -1.43 -11.00 -15.60
CA ILE A 122 -1.67 -11.35 -17.00
C ILE A 122 -0.40 -11.18 -17.86
N PHE A 123 0.30 -10.04 -17.76
CA PHE A 123 1.50 -9.78 -18.57
C PHE A 123 2.66 -10.71 -18.25
N LEU A 124 2.79 -11.12 -17.00
CA LEU A 124 3.86 -12.00 -16.55
C LEU A 124 3.52 -13.50 -16.73
N GLY A 125 2.28 -13.82 -17.12
CA GLY A 125 1.84 -15.20 -17.35
C GLY A 125 1.86 -16.06 -16.09
N LEU A 126 1.66 -15.45 -14.91
CA LEU A 126 1.54 -16.14 -13.63
C LEU A 126 0.22 -16.91 -13.50
#